data_AF-A0A7L4R7B1-F1
#
_entry.id   AF-A0A7L4R7B1-F1
#
_cell.length_a   1.000
_cell.length_b   1.000
_cell.length_c   1.000
_cell.angle_alpha   90.00
_cell.angle_beta   90.00
_cell.angle_gamma   90.00
#
_symmetry.space_group_name_H-M   'P 1'
#
loop_
_entity.id
_entity.type
_entity.pdbx_description
1 polymer ?
#
loop_
_entity_poly.entity_id
_entity_poly.type
_entity_poly.pdbx_seq_one_letter_code
_entity_poly.pdbx_strand_id
1 'polypeptide(L)'
;MADFQRFFSSYHSDSAKPIIIGGDGIYSLMGPGTRTGRHLSRETSALMDLFIELGLVRIEHMSGPIGEVAAQLQADERSNPARNIDSVTIELTGLCNLACKHCYRGGSRQGEYGLPVDVLKVALAPLLRAGIHLMDITGGEPTLRRADMLEIVDYAGQFLVLDGVSLEDRLRFKYGTPTPTVEDVLKCDWMVRWRNVLMAQLALPEDQIRIGMYKICDKNTAADVERILMDMAKDQLKHYKREVSAPDGAHILSNGCFQKPEELVKRLKAYGPGVVMQTSLDSYNEERTDANRGKTGVFRKVRELAGICHRIGFPLAIEAHCMGGIRTDAERSARAYFGKTATCVKELTSMLGLGNAVQMNFGDVQTLVPPTLIGGLSSSKPNGDGWCKGFTRPSVVHIRPTGNVGNCLYAYTLPEEFGNLHSQQMEGIINGIQNTRVYQMFDDGRIERYQHELDMSIFPQSFERPCGLVILTLAYGVIKERMVERGVDNPTQRANEEVALLYKFR
;
A
#
# COMPACT_ATOMS: atom_id res chain seq x y z
N MET A 1 4.87 10.28 20.85
CA MET A 1 4.74 8.90 21.38
C MET A 1 3.37 8.62 22.00
N ALA A 2 2.80 9.45 22.88
CA ALA A 2 1.48 9.18 23.49
C ALA A 2 0.27 9.26 22.51
N ASP A 3 0.44 9.92 21.36
CA ASP A 3 -0.58 10.01 20.30
C ASP A 3 -0.52 8.85 19.29
N PHE A 4 0.60 8.11 19.27
CA PHE A 4 0.88 7.01 18.33
C PHE A 4 -0.08 5.83 18.49
N GLN A 5 -0.37 5.43 19.73
CA GLN A 5 -1.26 4.31 20.05
C GLN A 5 -2.76 4.66 19.99
N ARG A 6 -3.08 5.92 19.74
CA ARG A 6 -4.42 6.46 20.04
C ARG A 6 -5.46 6.04 19.02
N PHE A 7 -5.05 5.79 17.79
CA PHE A 7 -5.98 5.54 16.70
C PHE A 7 -5.48 4.44 15.77
N PHE A 8 -4.30 4.59 15.16
CA PHE A 8 -3.91 3.76 14.01
C PHE A 8 -3.83 2.24 14.29
N SER A 9 -3.32 1.82 15.45
CA SER A 9 -3.18 0.40 15.81
C SER A 9 -4.50 -0.34 16.02
N SER A 10 -5.61 0.35 16.35
CA SER A 10 -6.91 -0.30 16.51
C SER A 10 -7.60 -0.65 15.19
N TYR A 11 -7.26 0.03 14.09
CA TYR A 11 -7.99 -0.11 12.82
C TYR A 11 -7.61 -1.31 11.96
N HIS A 12 -6.35 -1.75 12.04
CA HIS A 12 -5.82 -2.75 11.12
C HIS A 12 -5.70 -4.15 11.71
N SER A 13 -5.85 -4.30 13.03
CA SER A 13 -6.10 -5.60 13.63
C SER A 13 -7.60 -5.92 13.51
N ASP A 14 -7.97 -6.90 12.69
CA ASP A 14 -9.35 -7.42 12.55
C ASP A 14 -9.98 -7.88 13.89
N SER A 15 -9.18 -7.90 14.97
CA SER A 15 -9.54 -8.27 16.34
C SER A 15 -9.69 -7.10 17.33
N ALA A 16 -9.19 -5.88 17.06
CA ALA A 16 -9.22 -4.79 18.04
C ALA A 16 -10.52 -3.97 17.95
N LYS A 17 -11.60 -4.58 18.43
CA LYS A 17 -12.77 -3.81 18.84
C LYS A 17 -12.39 -3.00 20.08
N PRO A 18 -12.69 -1.69 20.15
CA PRO A 18 -12.40 -0.92 21.36
C PRO A 18 -13.10 -1.58 22.55
N ILE A 19 -12.33 -1.73 23.63
CA ILE A 19 -12.83 -2.21 24.92
C ILE A 19 -13.18 -0.96 25.72
N ILE A 20 -14.45 -0.82 26.09
CA ILE A 20 -14.92 0.30 26.90
C ILE A 20 -15.07 -0.21 28.34
N ILE A 21 -14.49 0.49 29.31
CA ILE A 21 -14.61 0.15 30.73
C ILE A 21 -15.54 1.19 31.36
N GLY A 22 -16.75 0.77 31.73
CA GLY A 22 -17.70 1.58 32.50
C GLY A 22 -17.56 1.33 34.00
N GLY A 23 -18.17 2.19 34.82
CA GLY A 23 -18.17 2.02 36.29
C GLY A 23 -18.81 0.71 36.78
N ASP A 24 -19.54 0.02 35.89
CA ASP A 24 -20.29 -1.21 36.13
C ASP A 24 -19.74 -2.44 35.38
N GLY A 25 -18.65 -2.32 34.60
CA GLY A 25 -18.01 -3.47 33.95
C GLY A 25 -17.21 -3.17 32.69
N ILE A 26 -16.65 -4.22 32.06
CA ILE A 26 -15.99 -4.15 30.76
C ILE A 26 -16.97 -4.43 29.63
N TYR A 27 -16.87 -3.69 28.54
CA TYR A 27 -17.65 -3.84 27.31
C TYR A 27 -16.72 -4.01 26.12
N SER A 28 -16.98 -5.00 25.26
CA SER A 28 -16.33 -5.10 23.95
C SER A 28 -17.34 -4.68 22.88
N LEU A 29 -16.92 -3.84 21.93
CA LEU A 29 -17.76 -3.40 20.80
C LEU A 29 -18.00 -4.54 19.79
N MET A 30 -18.76 -5.55 20.17
CA MET A 30 -19.16 -6.68 19.33
C MET A 30 -20.39 -6.32 18.47
N GLY A 31 -20.30 -5.24 17.69
CA GLY A 31 -21.39 -4.76 16.82
C GLY A 31 -22.61 -4.26 17.60
N PRO A 32 -23.71 -3.89 16.91
CA PRO A 32 -24.90 -3.35 17.55
C PRO A 32 -25.55 -4.43 18.43
N GLY A 33 -25.57 -4.23 19.76
CA GLY A 33 -26.47 -4.94 20.68
C GLY A 33 -25.89 -6.08 21.54
N THR A 34 -24.60 -6.36 21.56
CA THR A 34 -24.04 -7.39 22.46
C THR A 34 -23.48 -6.79 23.75
N ARG A 35 -24.13 -7.11 24.87
CA ARG A 35 -23.70 -6.79 26.24
C ARG A 35 -23.09 -8.03 26.87
N THR A 36 -21.78 -8.04 27.07
CA THR A 36 -21.13 -9.01 27.96
C THR A 36 -20.28 -8.24 28.97
N GLY A 37 -20.88 -7.85 30.09
CA GLY A 37 -20.11 -7.33 31.22
C GLY A 37 -19.34 -8.47 31.89
N ARG A 38 -18.02 -8.38 31.96
CA ARG A 38 -17.19 -9.14 32.91
C ARG A 38 -16.35 -8.15 33.72
N HIS A 39 -16.05 -8.48 34.98
CA HIS A 39 -15.04 -7.76 35.76
C HIS A 39 -13.63 -8.16 35.31
N LEU A 40 -12.69 -7.20 35.24
CA LEU A 40 -11.27 -7.49 34.94
C LEU A 40 -10.66 -8.29 36.09
N SER A 41 -10.00 -9.41 35.80
CA SER A 41 -9.18 -10.09 36.82
C SER A 41 -7.91 -9.27 37.10
N ARG A 42 -7.26 -9.52 38.26
CA ARG A 42 -5.96 -8.90 38.57
C ARG A 42 -4.88 -9.24 37.54
N GLU A 43 -4.87 -10.45 36.97
CA GLU A 43 -3.92 -10.80 35.91
C GLU A 43 -4.19 -10.01 34.62
N THR A 44 -5.46 -9.70 34.33
CA THR A 44 -5.83 -8.92 33.14
C THR A 44 -5.34 -7.47 33.27
N SER A 45 -5.37 -6.89 34.48
CA SER A 45 -4.82 -5.55 34.73
C SER A 45 -3.31 -5.51 34.47
N ALA A 46 -2.54 -6.46 35.02
CA ALA A 46 -1.10 -6.51 34.81
C ALA A 46 -0.72 -6.74 33.33
N LEU A 47 -1.51 -7.53 32.59
CA LEU A 47 -1.34 -7.71 31.16
C LEU A 47 -1.67 -6.42 30.37
N MET A 48 -2.72 -5.69 30.77
CA MET A 48 -3.04 -4.40 30.19
C MET A 48 -1.96 -3.37 30.49
N ASP A 49 -1.41 -3.34 31.69
CA ASP A 49 -0.30 -2.47 32.07
C ASP A 49 0.94 -2.78 31.21
N LEU A 50 1.27 -4.06 31.01
CA LEU A 50 2.33 -4.49 30.09
C LEU A 50 2.03 -4.08 28.64
N PHE A 51 0.79 -4.21 28.18
CA PHE A 51 0.40 -3.76 26.84
C PHE A 51 0.43 -2.25 26.70
N ILE A 52 0.18 -1.48 27.77
CA ILE A 52 0.35 -0.03 27.79
C ILE A 52 1.84 0.33 27.74
N GLU A 53 2.68 -0.34 28.53
CA GLU A 53 4.15 -0.15 28.55
C GLU A 53 4.79 -0.49 27.20
N LEU A 54 4.40 -1.62 26.60
CA LEU A 54 4.83 -2.03 25.26
C LEU A 54 4.21 -1.18 24.16
N GLY A 55 3.18 -0.41 24.51
CA GLY A 55 2.55 0.51 23.59
C GLY A 55 1.67 -0.16 22.55
N LEU A 56 0.96 -1.19 22.98
CA LEU A 56 0.02 -2.02 22.22
C LEU A 56 -1.44 -1.63 22.53
N VAL A 57 -1.71 -1.06 23.70
CA VAL A 57 -3.06 -0.64 24.16
C VAL A 57 -3.00 0.76 24.75
N ARG A 58 -4.06 1.55 24.58
CA ARG A 58 -4.20 2.89 25.17
C ARG A 58 -5.56 3.05 25.81
N ILE A 59 -5.61 3.81 26.91
CA ILE A 59 -6.85 4.13 27.64
C ILE A 59 -7.27 5.56 27.31
N GLU A 60 -8.52 5.73 26.89
CA GLU A 60 -9.18 7.03 26.71
C GLU A 60 -10.24 7.21 27.80
N HIS A 61 -10.26 8.38 28.44
CA HIS A 61 -11.32 8.73 29.38
C HIS A 61 -12.40 9.53 28.66
N MET A 62 -13.59 8.95 28.53
CA MET A 62 -14.76 9.57 27.94
C MET A 62 -15.90 9.59 28.98
N SER A 63 -16.69 10.65 28.98
CA SER A 63 -17.87 10.78 29.85
C SER A 63 -19.15 10.69 29.03
N GLY A 64 -20.11 9.90 29.47
CA GLY A 64 -21.43 9.79 28.86
C GLY A 64 -22.02 8.39 28.98
N PRO A 65 -23.28 8.19 28.54
CA PRO A 65 -23.86 6.87 28.44
C PRO A 65 -23.02 5.95 27.56
N ILE A 66 -22.80 4.70 28.00
CA ILE A 66 -21.95 3.72 27.30
C ILE A 66 -22.34 3.53 25.82
N GLY A 67 -23.64 3.61 25.50
CA GLY A 67 -24.16 3.50 24.14
C GLY A 67 -23.79 4.69 23.25
N GLU A 68 -23.72 5.89 23.81
CA GLU A 68 -23.32 7.11 23.07
C GLU A 68 -21.82 7.12 22.83
N VAL A 69 -21.03 6.78 23.86
CA VAL A 69 -19.58 6.61 23.74
C VAL A 69 -19.25 5.55 22.67
N ALA A 70 -19.94 4.41 22.72
CA ALA A 70 -19.82 3.35 21.72
C ALA A 70 -20.15 3.83 20.29
N ALA A 71 -21.26 4.55 20.12
CA ALA A 71 -21.69 5.05 18.83
C ALA A 71 -20.71 6.10 18.26
N GLN A 72 -20.20 6.99 19.11
CA GLN A 72 -19.20 7.98 18.75
C GLN A 72 -17.91 7.31 18.26
N LEU A 73 -17.38 6.36 19.04
CA LEU A 73 -16.18 5.60 18.65
C LEU A 73 -16.37 4.87 17.32
N GLN A 74 -17.53 4.24 17.08
CA GLN A 74 -17.83 3.59 15.81
C GLN A 74 -17.97 4.57 14.63
N ALA A 75 -18.49 5.78 14.87
CA ALA A 75 -18.62 6.80 13.85
C ALA A 75 -17.25 7.40 13.47
N ASP A 76 -16.42 7.69 14.47
CA ASP A 76 -15.04 8.10 14.29
C ASP A 76 -14.25 6.98 13.58
N GLU A 77 -14.54 5.72 13.92
CA GLU A 77 -13.91 4.56 13.29
C GLU A 77 -14.23 4.47 11.79
N ARG A 78 -15.50 4.65 11.43
CA ARG A 78 -15.93 4.55 10.03
C ARG A 78 -15.45 5.72 9.17
N SER A 79 -15.26 6.89 9.78
CA SER A 79 -14.90 8.12 9.08
C SER A 79 -13.40 8.35 8.98
N ASN A 80 -12.57 7.75 9.86
CA ASN A 80 -11.12 7.96 9.80
C ASN A 80 -10.50 7.36 8.51
N PRO A 81 -9.84 8.18 7.66
CA PRO A 81 -9.23 7.71 6.42
C PRO A 81 -8.12 6.67 6.65
N ALA A 82 -7.44 6.73 7.80
CA ALA A 82 -6.30 5.91 8.14
C ALA A 82 -6.62 4.41 8.12
N ARG A 83 -7.87 4.02 8.41
CA ARG A 83 -8.31 2.61 8.38
C ARG A 83 -8.16 1.92 7.03
N ASN A 84 -8.02 2.71 5.96
CA ASN A 84 -7.88 2.16 4.61
C ASN A 84 -6.40 1.90 4.27
N ILE A 85 -5.44 2.41 5.05
CA ILE A 85 -4.01 2.41 4.70
C ILE A 85 -3.40 1.03 4.96
N ASP A 86 -3.13 0.29 3.89
CA ASP A 86 -2.63 -1.07 3.97
C ASP A 86 -1.15 -1.21 3.56
N SER A 87 -0.58 -0.14 2.98
CA SER A 87 0.74 -0.14 2.37
C SER A 87 1.43 1.22 2.44
N VAL A 88 2.76 1.20 2.27
CA VAL A 88 3.59 2.41 2.20
C VAL A 88 4.52 2.34 0.99
N THR A 89 4.69 3.47 0.30
CA THR A 89 5.69 3.65 -0.75
C THR A 89 6.70 4.70 -0.30
N ILE A 90 7.98 4.35 -0.30
CA ILE A 90 9.08 5.22 0.08
C ILE A 90 9.83 5.63 -1.18
N GLU A 91 9.74 6.91 -1.54
CA GLU A 91 10.66 7.51 -2.51
C GLU A 91 11.96 7.85 -1.80
N LEU A 92 12.90 6.90 -1.80
CA LEU A 92 14.13 6.99 -1.02
C LEU A 92 15.02 8.16 -1.45
N THR A 93 14.94 8.55 -2.72
CA THR A 93 15.69 9.67 -3.28
C THR A 93 14.97 10.23 -4.52
N GLY A 94 15.16 11.52 -4.81
CA GLY A 94 14.79 12.16 -6.08
C GLY A 94 15.89 12.06 -7.14
N LEU A 95 17.07 11.54 -6.78
CA LEU A 95 18.19 11.35 -7.70
C LEU A 95 18.02 10.10 -8.55
N CYS A 96 18.29 10.21 -9.84
CA CYS A 96 18.34 9.08 -10.78
C CYS A 96 19.62 9.16 -11.63
N ASN A 97 20.12 8.00 -12.02
CA ASN A 97 21.29 7.86 -12.91
C ASN A 97 20.92 7.68 -14.40
N LEU A 98 19.65 7.86 -14.73
CA LEU A 98 19.08 7.87 -16.08
C LEU A 98 18.36 9.21 -16.35
N ALA A 99 18.06 9.47 -17.62
CA ALA A 99 17.41 10.69 -18.09
C ALA A 99 16.18 10.35 -18.95
N CYS A 100 15.27 9.58 -18.38
CA CYS A 100 14.13 9.01 -19.08
C CYS A 100 13.23 10.10 -19.70
N LYS A 101 12.91 9.95 -20.99
CA LYS A 101 12.04 10.82 -21.77
C LYS A 101 10.57 10.80 -21.31
N HIS A 102 10.18 9.77 -20.57
CA HIS A 102 8.83 9.52 -20.06
C HIS A 102 8.73 9.64 -18.55
N CYS A 103 9.77 10.13 -17.87
CA CYS A 103 9.76 10.26 -16.43
C CYS A 103 8.63 11.20 -16.00
N TYR A 104 7.61 10.64 -15.31
CA TYR A 104 6.50 11.43 -14.79
C TYR A 104 6.98 12.52 -13.82
N ARG A 105 8.16 12.32 -13.18
CA ARG A 105 8.81 13.28 -12.28
C ARG A 105 9.51 14.46 -12.96
N GLY A 106 9.61 14.42 -14.28
CA GLY A 106 10.40 15.38 -15.05
C GLY A 106 11.92 15.14 -15.01
N GLY A 107 12.37 13.98 -14.52
CA GLY A 107 13.77 13.57 -14.44
C GLY A 107 14.35 13.60 -13.02
N SER A 108 15.67 13.40 -12.92
CA SER A 108 16.44 13.45 -11.67
C SER A 108 16.38 14.84 -11.03
N ARG A 109 16.07 14.92 -9.74
CA ARG A 109 15.90 16.18 -9.02
C ARG A 109 17.07 16.45 -8.07
N GLN A 110 17.94 17.37 -8.49
CA GLN A 110 19.06 17.81 -7.66
C GLN A 110 18.56 18.43 -6.36
N GLY A 111 19.22 18.13 -5.24
CA GLY A 111 18.79 18.58 -3.91
C GLY A 111 17.78 17.67 -3.21
N GLU A 112 17.12 16.76 -3.93
CA GLU A 112 16.24 15.77 -3.34
C GLU A 112 17.01 14.48 -2.99
N TYR A 113 18.03 14.56 -2.14
CA TYR A 113 18.80 13.38 -1.73
C TYR A 113 17.92 12.35 -1.00
N GLY A 114 16.93 12.84 -0.24
CA GLY A 114 15.98 12.05 0.53
C GLY A 114 16.21 12.18 2.03
N LEU A 115 15.26 11.65 2.82
CA LEU A 115 15.33 11.70 4.28
C LEU A 115 16.45 10.79 4.84
N PRO A 116 17.04 11.13 6.00
CA PRO A 116 17.92 10.21 6.73
C PRO A 116 17.20 8.91 7.11
N VAL A 117 17.95 7.81 7.20
CA VAL A 117 17.38 6.47 7.50
C VAL A 117 16.67 6.45 8.86
N ASP A 118 17.22 7.10 9.88
CA ASP A 118 16.60 7.14 11.22
C ASP A 118 15.25 7.85 11.19
N VAL A 119 15.11 8.92 10.40
CA VAL A 119 13.82 9.61 10.21
C VAL A 119 12.81 8.68 9.53
N LEU A 120 13.25 7.93 8.52
CA LEU A 120 12.39 6.94 7.84
C LEU A 120 11.98 5.81 8.80
N LYS A 121 12.88 5.27 9.62
CA LYS A 121 12.55 4.24 10.62
C LYS A 121 11.51 4.72 11.64
N VAL A 122 11.68 5.95 12.13
CA VAL A 122 10.70 6.59 13.04
C VAL A 122 9.35 6.76 12.35
N ALA A 123 9.34 7.24 11.10
CA ALA A 123 8.12 7.42 10.32
C ALA A 123 7.43 6.09 9.94
N LEU A 124 8.19 5.01 9.74
CA LEU A 124 7.66 3.69 9.39
C LEU A 124 7.17 2.90 10.60
N ALA A 125 7.75 3.12 11.78
CA ALA A 125 7.36 2.44 13.01
C ALA A 125 5.84 2.39 13.26
N PRO A 126 5.06 3.49 13.15
CA PRO A 126 3.61 3.45 13.32
C PRO A 126 2.91 2.62 12.27
N LEU A 127 3.35 2.76 11.02
CA LEU A 127 2.73 2.07 9.91
C LEU A 127 2.89 0.55 10.06
N LEU A 128 4.13 0.12 10.33
CA LEU A 128 4.48 -1.28 10.54
C LEU A 128 3.79 -1.90 11.76
N ARG A 129 3.72 -1.18 12.89
CA ARG A 129 3.06 -1.70 14.11
C ARG A 129 1.55 -1.85 13.97
N ALA A 130 0.92 -1.04 13.13
CA ALA A 130 -0.49 -1.25 12.84
C ALA A 130 -0.72 -2.37 11.83
N GLY A 131 0.31 -2.94 11.23
CA GLY A 131 0.14 -4.08 10.33
C GLY A 131 -0.20 -3.68 8.91
N ILE A 132 0.39 -2.57 8.41
CA ILE A 132 0.61 -2.50 6.96
C ILE A 132 1.37 -3.76 6.53
N HIS A 133 1.10 -4.24 5.33
CA HIS A 133 1.61 -5.53 4.90
C HIS A 133 2.56 -5.41 3.71
N LEU A 134 2.58 -4.26 3.03
CA LEU A 134 3.44 -4.00 1.87
C LEU A 134 4.23 -2.70 2.02
N MET A 135 5.52 -2.78 1.69
CA MET A 135 6.41 -1.63 1.57
C MET A 135 7.08 -1.61 0.19
N ASP A 136 6.79 -0.59 -0.61
CA ASP A 136 7.52 -0.33 -1.85
C ASP A 136 8.66 0.65 -1.58
N ILE A 137 9.89 0.32 -2.00
CA ILE A 137 11.01 1.26 -2.03
C ILE A 137 11.30 1.63 -3.48
N THR A 138 11.19 2.92 -3.77
CA THR A 138 11.31 3.51 -5.10
C THR A 138 12.02 4.86 -4.99
N GLY A 139 11.82 5.75 -5.95
CA GLY A 139 12.43 7.07 -6.07
C GLY A 139 13.05 7.21 -7.44
N GLY A 140 13.87 8.24 -7.67
CA GLY A 140 14.62 8.34 -8.91
C GLY A 140 15.34 7.03 -9.23
N GLU A 141 16.31 6.63 -8.41
CA GLU A 141 16.87 5.27 -8.39
C GLU A 141 17.27 4.89 -6.96
N PRO A 142 16.55 4.00 -6.27
CA PRO A 142 16.80 3.69 -4.86
C PRO A 142 18.16 3.03 -4.62
N THR A 143 18.72 2.33 -5.61
CA THR A 143 20.04 1.69 -5.45
C THR A 143 21.20 2.68 -5.38
N LEU A 144 20.97 3.98 -5.66
CA LEU A 144 21.94 5.04 -5.37
C LEU A 144 22.14 5.24 -3.85
N ARG A 145 21.15 4.85 -3.04
CA ARG A 145 21.20 4.82 -1.58
C ARG A 145 21.12 3.37 -1.07
N ARG A 146 21.95 2.49 -1.64
CA ARG A 146 21.92 1.04 -1.39
C ARG A 146 22.01 0.66 0.09
N ALA A 147 22.88 1.31 0.87
CA ALA A 147 23.02 1.01 2.30
C ALA A 147 21.72 1.32 3.05
N ASP A 148 21.21 2.54 2.87
CA ASP A 148 19.95 3.02 3.44
C ASP A 148 18.76 2.13 3.06
N MET A 149 18.66 1.75 1.78
CA MET A 149 17.63 0.83 1.28
C MET A 149 17.67 -0.50 2.03
N LEU A 150 18.85 -1.12 2.16
CA LEU A 150 19.01 -2.40 2.86
C LEU A 150 18.68 -2.27 4.35
N GLU A 151 19.08 -1.17 4.98
CA GLU A 151 18.82 -0.91 6.39
C GLU A 151 17.32 -0.71 6.68
N ILE A 152 16.58 -0.10 5.74
CA ILE A 152 15.11 0.01 5.83
C ILE A 152 14.46 -1.36 5.68
N VAL A 153 14.93 -2.21 4.77
CA VAL A 153 14.44 -3.60 4.63
C VAL A 153 14.76 -4.42 5.89
N ASP A 154 15.97 -4.30 6.44
CA ASP A 154 16.36 -4.93 7.72
C ASP A 154 15.40 -4.50 8.86
N TYR A 155 15.07 -3.22 8.93
CA TYR A 155 14.15 -2.68 9.93
C TYR A 155 12.72 -3.17 9.74
N ALA A 156 12.18 -3.09 8.51
CA ALA A 156 10.82 -3.51 8.22
C ALA A 156 10.64 -5.03 8.41
N GLY A 157 11.68 -5.82 8.15
CA GLY A 157 11.69 -7.27 8.38
C GLY A 157 11.53 -7.69 9.85
N GLN A 158 11.65 -6.76 10.81
CA GLN A 158 11.33 -7.02 12.22
C GLN A 158 9.81 -7.05 12.48
N PHE A 159 9.01 -6.49 11.56
CA PHE A 159 7.57 -6.31 11.72
C PHE A 159 6.76 -7.04 10.64
N LEU A 160 7.22 -6.98 9.40
CA LEU A 160 6.60 -7.68 8.28
C LEU A 160 6.89 -9.17 8.37
N VAL A 161 5.89 -9.99 8.02
CA VAL A 161 6.09 -11.44 7.85
C VAL A 161 6.87 -11.66 6.55
N LEU A 162 8.18 -11.42 6.59
CA LEU A 162 9.08 -11.87 5.54
C LEU A 162 9.24 -13.38 5.72
N ASP A 163 8.63 -14.15 4.82
CA ASP A 163 8.52 -15.60 4.93
C ASP A 163 9.86 -16.27 5.27
N GLY A 164 9.82 -17.16 6.27
CA GLY A 164 11.00 -17.78 6.88
C GLY A 164 10.73 -18.44 8.24
N VAL A 165 9.54 -18.21 8.82
CA VAL A 165 9.09 -18.89 10.05
C VAL A 165 8.51 -20.25 9.68
N SER A 166 9.15 -21.32 10.15
CA SER A 166 8.73 -22.71 9.90
C SER A 166 7.30 -22.95 10.41
N LEU A 167 6.57 -23.92 9.84
CA LEU A 167 5.25 -24.32 10.39
C LEU A 167 5.38 -24.69 11.88
N GLU A 168 6.53 -25.25 12.26
CA GLU A 168 6.87 -25.60 13.63
C GLU A 168 6.87 -24.37 14.56
N ASP A 169 7.51 -23.28 14.15
CA ASP A 169 7.55 -22.02 14.91
C ASP A 169 6.19 -21.32 14.94
N ARG A 170 5.41 -21.41 13.86
CA ARG A 170 4.03 -20.89 13.80
C ARG A 170 3.11 -21.63 14.78
N LEU A 171 3.24 -22.96 14.85
CA LEU A 171 2.51 -23.80 15.80
C LEU A 171 2.94 -23.49 17.24
N ARG A 172 4.26 -23.33 17.48
CA ARG A 172 4.82 -22.97 18.78
C ARG A 172 4.30 -21.62 19.28
N PHE A 173 4.21 -20.64 18.40
CA PHE A 173 3.68 -19.32 18.73
C PHE A 173 2.17 -19.37 19.07
N LYS A 174 1.36 -20.04 18.25
CA LYS A 174 -0.10 -20.06 18.42
C LYS A 174 -0.57 -20.95 19.58
N TYR A 175 0.06 -22.10 19.78
CA TYR A 175 -0.39 -23.12 20.72
C TYR A 175 0.59 -23.39 21.85
N GLY A 176 1.69 -22.63 21.93
CA GLY A 176 2.75 -22.82 22.93
C GLY A 176 3.67 -24.02 22.67
N THR A 177 3.42 -24.80 21.61
CA THR A 177 4.18 -26.00 21.27
C THR A 177 4.24 -26.23 19.75
N PRO A 178 5.38 -26.71 19.22
CA PRO A 178 5.52 -27.07 17.80
C PRO A 178 4.62 -28.25 17.37
N THR A 179 4.17 -29.06 18.33
CA THR A 179 3.37 -30.27 18.11
C THR A 179 2.12 -30.22 19.00
N PRO A 180 1.15 -29.36 18.68
CA PRO A 180 -0.05 -29.21 19.50
C PRO A 180 -0.92 -30.46 19.48
N THR A 181 -1.52 -30.76 20.63
CA THR A 181 -2.58 -31.77 20.75
C THR A 181 -3.94 -31.19 20.36
N VAL A 182 -4.96 -32.04 20.22
CA VAL A 182 -6.35 -31.58 20.03
C VAL A 182 -6.78 -30.69 21.19
N GLU A 183 -6.38 -31.02 22.41
CA GLU A 183 -6.72 -30.25 23.60
C GLU A 183 -6.06 -28.85 23.58
N ASP A 184 -4.83 -28.74 23.07
CA ASP A 184 -4.18 -27.44 22.85
C ASP A 184 -4.90 -26.59 21.80
N VAL A 185 -5.37 -27.22 20.72
CA VAL A 185 -6.16 -26.54 19.67
C VAL A 185 -7.53 -26.09 20.19
N LEU A 186 -8.15 -26.88 21.06
CA LEU A 186 -9.46 -26.58 21.66
C LEU A 186 -9.41 -25.49 22.72
N LYS A 187 -8.23 -24.98 23.11
CA LYS A 187 -8.11 -23.72 23.86
C LYS A 187 -8.60 -22.51 23.05
N CYS A 188 -8.79 -22.65 21.73
CA CYS A 188 -9.39 -21.64 20.86
C CYS A 188 -10.92 -21.79 20.79
N ASP A 189 -11.67 -20.79 21.25
CA ASP A 189 -13.14 -20.81 21.32
C ASP A 189 -13.86 -21.18 20.01
N TRP A 190 -13.34 -20.72 18.87
CA TRP A 190 -13.95 -21.01 17.56
C TRP A 190 -13.72 -22.46 17.11
N MET A 191 -12.62 -23.11 17.53
CA MET A 191 -12.37 -24.54 17.29
C MET A 191 -13.31 -25.41 18.11
N VAL A 192 -13.66 -24.99 19.33
CA VAL A 192 -14.69 -25.66 20.15
C VAL A 192 -16.05 -25.61 19.44
N ARG A 193 -16.41 -24.46 18.85
CA ARG A 193 -17.65 -24.32 18.07
C ARG A 193 -17.67 -25.24 16.86
N TRP A 194 -16.58 -25.30 16.10
CA TRP A 194 -16.49 -26.21 14.95
C TRP A 194 -16.51 -27.67 15.36
N ARG A 195 -15.85 -28.05 16.46
CA ARG A 195 -15.95 -29.40 17.02
C ARG A 195 -17.41 -29.74 17.31
N ASN A 196 -18.15 -28.86 17.97
CA ASN A 196 -19.55 -29.11 18.31
C ASN A 196 -20.42 -29.25 17.06
N VAL A 197 -20.19 -28.41 16.03
CA VAL A 197 -20.90 -28.50 14.75
C VAL A 197 -20.62 -29.82 14.05
N LEU A 198 -19.35 -30.21 13.92
CA LEU A 198 -18.96 -31.47 13.26
C LEU A 198 -19.41 -32.70 14.06
N MET A 199 -19.34 -32.65 15.39
CA MET A 199 -19.85 -33.71 16.26
C MET A 199 -21.38 -33.86 16.15
N ALA A 200 -22.12 -32.76 16.03
CA ALA A 200 -23.57 -32.81 15.82
C ALA A 200 -23.93 -33.44 14.46
N GLN A 201 -23.06 -33.29 13.45
CA GLN A 201 -23.27 -33.89 12.13
C GLN A 201 -23.07 -35.42 12.12
N LEU A 202 -22.39 -36.00 13.10
CA LEU A 202 -22.28 -37.47 13.24
C LEU A 202 -23.63 -38.15 13.45
N ALA A 203 -24.65 -37.42 13.91
CA ALA A 203 -26.00 -37.94 14.06
C ALA A 203 -26.82 -37.89 12.75
N LEU A 204 -26.27 -37.33 11.67
CA LEU A 204 -26.96 -37.14 10.40
C LEU A 204 -26.59 -38.25 9.41
N PRO A 205 -27.59 -38.91 8.79
CA PRO A 205 -27.37 -39.82 7.67
C PRO A 205 -26.67 -39.11 6.48
N GLU A 206 -25.77 -39.81 5.80
CA GLU A 206 -24.98 -39.27 4.67
C GLU A 206 -25.83 -38.57 3.59
N ASP A 207 -27.04 -39.09 3.30
CA ASP A 207 -27.96 -38.56 2.29
C ASP A 207 -28.63 -37.23 2.69
N GLN A 208 -28.56 -36.84 3.96
CA GLN A 208 -29.06 -35.57 4.47
C GLN A 208 -28.02 -34.44 4.40
N ILE A 209 -26.76 -34.74 4.07
CA ILE A 209 -25.68 -33.76 4.00
C ILE A 209 -25.60 -33.16 2.60
N ARG A 210 -26.30 -32.04 2.40
CA ARG A 210 -26.44 -31.41 1.08
C ARG A 210 -25.30 -30.43 0.73
N ILE A 211 -24.58 -29.90 1.72
CA ILE A 211 -23.50 -28.90 1.54
C ILE A 211 -22.57 -28.88 2.75
N GLY A 212 -21.26 -28.77 2.51
CA GLY A 212 -20.25 -28.64 3.57
C GLY A 212 -18.87 -29.10 3.09
N MET A 213 -17.83 -28.37 3.48
CA MET A 213 -16.44 -28.58 3.02
C MET A 213 -15.83 -29.93 3.46
N TYR A 214 -16.35 -30.55 4.54
CA TYR A 214 -15.76 -31.76 5.16
C TYR A 214 -16.70 -33.00 5.23
N LYS A 215 -17.92 -32.93 4.68
CA LYS A 215 -18.89 -34.05 4.55
C LYS A 215 -18.93 -35.05 5.74
N ILE A 216 -19.02 -34.57 6.98
CA ILE A 216 -19.07 -35.44 8.18
C ILE A 216 -20.48 -35.96 8.40
N CYS A 217 -20.69 -37.28 8.44
CA CYS A 217 -21.98 -37.96 8.65
C CYS A 217 -21.89 -39.13 9.65
N ASP A 218 -22.96 -39.89 9.76
CA ASP A 218 -23.10 -41.14 10.52
C ASP A 218 -22.09 -42.25 10.16
N LYS A 219 -21.40 -42.13 9.02
CA LYS A 219 -20.30 -43.04 8.63
C LYS A 219 -18.95 -42.65 9.21
N ASN A 220 -18.84 -41.51 9.89
CA ASN A 220 -17.61 -41.02 10.49
C ASN A 220 -17.56 -41.29 12.00
N THR A 221 -16.37 -41.16 12.57
CA THR A 221 -16.15 -41.30 14.01
C THR A 221 -15.75 -39.97 14.65
N ALA A 222 -15.86 -39.88 15.99
CA ALA A 222 -15.34 -38.76 16.75
C ALA A 222 -13.84 -38.49 16.48
N ALA A 223 -13.05 -39.55 16.26
CA ALA A 223 -11.63 -39.44 15.92
C ALA A 223 -11.40 -38.81 14.53
N ASP A 224 -12.30 -39.02 13.57
CA ASP A 224 -12.23 -38.37 12.26
C ASP A 224 -12.48 -36.86 12.38
N VAL A 225 -13.42 -36.45 13.24
CA VAL A 225 -13.68 -35.05 13.56
C VAL A 225 -12.44 -34.39 14.19
N GLU A 226 -11.78 -35.08 15.12
CA GLU A 226 -10.57 -34.57 15.76
C GLU A 226 -9.39 -34.45 14.79
N ARG A 227 -9.24 -35.39 13.85
CA ARG A 227 -8.25 -35.29 12.77
C ARG A 227 -8.53 -34.09 11.87
N ILE A 228 -9.79 -33.87 11.49
CA ILE A 228 -10.19 -32.71 10.68
C ILE A 228 -9.91 -31.41 11.42
N LEU A 229 -10.19 -31.33 12.72
CA LEU A 229 -9.85 -30.15 13.53
C LEU A 229 -8.35 -29.87 13.55
N MET A 230 -7.51 -30.91 13.65
CA MET A 230 -6.05 -30.77 13.59
C MET A 230 -5.56 -30.35 12.20
N ASP A 231 -6.16 -30.88 11.13
CA ASP A 231 -5.84 -30.50 9.76
C ASP A 231 -6.27 -29.05 9.49
N MET A 232 -7.46 -28.64 9.94
CA MET A 232 -7.91 -27.25 9.93
C MET A 232 -6.94 -26.33 10.70
N ALA A 233 -6.48 -26.76 11.87
CA ALA A 233 -5.54 -25.99 12.70
C ALA A 233 -4.20 -25.74 12.00
N LYS A 234 -3.69 -26.77 11.31
CA LYS A 234 -2.43 -26.72 10.55
C LYS A 234 -2.61 -25.97 9.24
N ASP A 235 -3.67 -26.25 8.49
CA ASP A 235 -3.94 -25.63 7.19
C ASP A 235 -4.21 -24.14 7.34
N GLN A 236 -4.86 -23.70 8.41
CA GLN A 236 -4.96 -22.27 8.72
C GLN A 236 -3.61 -21.58 8.93
N LEU A 237 -2.58 -22.30 9.39
CA LEU A 237 -1.25 -21.73 9.63
C LEU A 237 -0.30 -21.92 8.43
N LYS A 238 -0.54 -22.95 7.61
CA LYS A 238 0.07 -23.12 6.28
C LYS A 238 -0.47 -22.10 5.28
N HIS A 239 -1.75 -21.76 5.42
CA HIS A 239 -2.51 -20.86 4.57
C HIS A 239 -3.01 -19.64 5.34
N TYR A 240 -2.30 -19.19 6.37
CA TYR A 240 -2.47 -17.83 6.91
C TYR A 240 -1.91 -16.83 5.89
N LYS A 241 -2.45 -16.90 4.68
CA LYS A 241 -2.58 -15.78 3.78
C LYS A 241 -3.95 -15.24 4.14
N ARG A 242 -3.97 -14.07 4.79
CA ARG A 242 -5.09 -13.15 4.57
C ARG A 242 -5.30 -13.13 3.04
N GLU A 243 -6.53 -13.17 2.54
CA GLU A 243 -6.79 -13.02 1.10
C GLU A 243 -6.29 -11.64 0.67
N VAL A 244 -5.00 -11.54 0.38
CA VAL A 244 -4.34 -10.38 -0.18
C VAL A 244 -3.82 -10.85 -1.52
N SER A 245 -4.27 -10.17 -2.56
CA SER A 245 -3.81 -10.34 -3.94
C SER A 245 -2.35 -9.90 -4.16
N ALA A 246 -1.60 -9.57 -3.10
CA ALA A 246 -0.20 -9.18 -3.10
C ALA A 246 0.52 -9.84 -1.91
N PRO A 247 1.80 -10.25 -2.05
CA PRO A 247 2.55 -10.84 -0.94
C PRO A 247 2.83 -9.78 0.14
N ASP A 248 2.76 -10.18 1.40
CA ASP A 248 3.32 -9.41 2.51
C ASP A 248 4.83 -9.27 2.30
N GLY A 249 5.36 -8.05 2.36
CA GLY A 249 6.81 -7.83 2.27
C GLY A 249 7.26 -6.52 1.64
N ALA A 250 8.43 -6.56 1.00
CA ALA A 250 9.10 -5.37 0.47
C ALA A 250 9.42 -5.50 -1.02
N HIS A 251 9.05 -4.50 -1.79
CA HIS A 251 9.37 -4.43 -3.22
C HIS A 251 10.43 -3.36 -3.49
N ILE A 252 11.46 -3.72 -4.23
CA ILE A 252 12.50 -2.77 -4.68
C ILE A 252 12.24 -2.42 -6.15
N LEU A 253 11.81 -1.19 -6.41
CA LEU A 253 11.52 -0.69 -7.75
C LEU A 253 12.77 0.04 -8.28
N SER A 254 13.48 -0.59 -9.21
CA SER A 254 14.74 -0.08 -9.77
C SER A 254 14.68 0.04 -11.29
N ASN A 255 15.52 0.89 -11.87
CA ASN A 255 15.75 0.95 -13.30
C ASN A 255 16.71 -0.13 -13.83
N GLY A 256 17.25 -0.98 -12.94
CA GLY A 256 18.12 -2.11 -13.30
C GLY A 256 19.57 -1.72 -13.61
N CYS A 257 19.94 -0.45 -13.51
CA CYS A 257 21.26 0.07 -13.88
C CYS A 257 22.09 0.47 -12.65
N PHE A 258 22.69 -0.50 -11.96
CA PHE A 258 23.51 -0.24 -10.77
C PHE A 258 24.76 -1.11 -10.72
N GLN A 259 25.67 -0.79 -9.80
CA GLN A 259 26.91 -1.54 -9.61
C GLN A 259 26.68 -2.80 -8.78
N LYS A 260 27.46 -3.85 -9.07
CA LYS A 260 27.48 -5.14 -8.35
C LYS A 260 26.07 -5.76 -8.19
N PRO A 261 25.38 -6.07 -9.31
CA PRO A 261 24.02 -6.60 -9.26
C PRO A 261 23.91 -7.97 -8.59
N GLU A 262 24.86 -8.87 -8.83
CA GLU A 262 24.89 -10.20 -8.20
C GLU A 262 24.99 -10.14 -6.68
N GLU A 263 25.83 -9.24 -6.15
CA GLU A 263 25.97 -9.02 -4.71
C GLU A 263 24.66 -8.51 -4.10
N LEU A 264 23.99 -7.56 -4.78
CA LEU A 264 22.72 -7.00 -4.29
C LEU A 264 21.64 -8.06 -4.27
N VAL A 265 21.49 -8.81 -5.36
CA VAL A 265 20.47 -9.87 -5.49
C VAL A 265 20.69 -10.96 -4.44
N LYS A 266 21.93 -11.37 -4.18
CA LYS A 266 22.26 -12.32 -3.09
C LYS A 266 21.84 -11.77 -1.72
N ARG A 267 22.12 -10.49 -1.45
CA ARG A 267 21.71 -9.83 -0.20
C ARG A 267 20.19 -9.74 -0.08
N LEU A 268 19.49 -9.35 -1.14
CA LEU A 268 18.03 -9.26 -1.16
C LEU A 268 17.36 -10.63 -0.97
N LYS A 269 17.88 -11.67 -1.63
CA LYS A 269 17.38 -13.05 -1.47
C LYS A 269 17.49 -13.55 -0.02
N ALA A 270 18.50 -13.11 0.72
CA ALA A 270 18.72 -13.54 2.10
C ALA A 270 17.60 -13.11 3.06
N TYR A 271 16.79 -12.11 2.70
CA TYR A 271 15.64 -11.67 3.47
C TYR A 271 14.41 -12.60 3.37
N GLY A 272 14.43 -13.57 2.45
CA GLY A 272 13.31 -14.47 2.22
C GLY A 272 12.42 -14.05 1.04
N PRO A 273 11.36 -14.82 0.74
CA PRO A 273 10.57 -14.66 -0.48
C PRO A 273 9.58 -13.49 -0.42
N GLY A 274 9.43 -12.82 0.73
CA GLY A 274 8.69 -11.55 0.85
C GLY A 274 9.43 -10.35 0.26
N VAL A 275 10.71 -10.50 -0.11
CA VAL A 275 11.47 -9.45 -0.80
C VAL A 275 11.56 -9.76 -2.28
N VAL A 276 11.07 -8.84 -3.11
CA VAL A 276 11.12 -8.95 -4.58
C VAL A 276 11.68 -7.67 -5.20
N MET A 277 12.21 -7.79 -6.41
CA MET A 277 12.63 -6.63 -7.20
C MET A 277 11.74 -6.48 -8.43
N GLN A 278 11.42 -5.24 -8.75
CA GLN A 278 10.84 -4.85 -10.01
C GLN A 278 11.87 -4.04 -10.80
N THR A 279 12.03 -4.35 -12.08
CA THR A 279 12.80 -3.52 -13.01
C THR A 279 11.92 -3.04 -14.16
N SER A 280 12.21 -1.85 -14.69
CA SER A 280 11.43 -1.30 -15.79
C SER A 280 12.14 -1.47 -17.14
N LEU A 281 11.38 -1.77 -18.20
CA LEU A 281 11.85 -1.87 -19.58
C LEU A 281 10.89 -1.12 -20.50
N ASP A 282 11.35 -0.44 -21.56
CA ASP A 282 10.44 0.35 -22.41
C ASP A 282 10.12 -0.33 -23.74
N SER A 283 10.99 -1.25 -24.17
CA SER A 283 10.78 -2.02 -25.39
C SER A 283 11.67 -3.24 -25.37
N TYR A 284 11.31 -4.26 -26.14
CA TYR A 284 12.22 -5.37 -26.42
C TYR A 284 13.27 -5.04 -27.50
N ASN A 285 13.28 -3.78 -27.98
CA ASN A 285 14.31 -3.19 -28.82
C ASN A 285 15.31 -2.40 -27.98
N GLU A 286 16.60 -2.72 -28.11
CA GLU A 286 17.70 -2.11 -27.37
C GLU A 286 17.87 -0.62 -27.66
N GLU A 287 17.98 -0.24 -28.95
CA GLU A 287 18.18 1.15 -29.36
C GLU A 287 17.06 2.05 -28.85
N ARG A 288 15.81 1.56 -28.93
CA ARG A 288 14.64 2.29 -28.45
C ARG A 288 14.62 2.41 -26.92
N THR A 289 14.93 1.34 -26.19
CA THR A 289 15.03 1.42 -24.72
C THR A 289 16.11 2.40 -24.29
N ASP A 290 17.30 2.31 -24.89
CA ASP A 290 18.42 3.18 -24.55
C ASP A 290 18.10 4.65 -24.90
N ALA A 291 17.45 4.89 -26.04
CA ALA A 291 17.00 6.23 -26.43
C ALA A 291 15.89 6.79 -25.52
N ASN A 292 14.96 5.95 -25.07
CA ASN A 292 13.88 6.35 -24.15
C ASN A 292 14.42 6.62 -22.74
N ARG A 293 15.41 5.85 -22.30
CA ARG A 293 16.05 5.95 -20.97
C ARG A 293 17.15 7.01 -20.92
N GLY A 294 17.58 7.52 -22.07
CA GLY A 294 18.60 8.55 -22.21
C GLY A 294 20.02 8.06 -21.92
N LYS A 295 20.28 6.75 -22.09
CA LYS A 295 21.59 6.14 -21.81
C LYS A 295 21.79 4.84 -22.59
N THR A 296 22.96 4.69 -23.21
CA THR A 296 23.35 3.45 -23.89
C THR A 296 23.62 2.31 -22.90
N GLY A 297 23.21 1.10 -23.27
CA GLY A 297 23.44 -0.15 -22.55
C GLY A 297 22.43 -0.45 -21.44
N VAL A 298 21.33 0.31 -21.32
CA VAL A 298 20.30 0.05 -20.30
C VAL A 298 19.64 -1.29 -20.56
N PHE A 299 19.25 -1.56 -21.81
CA PHE A 299 18.63 -2.84 -22.19
C PHE A 299 19.50 -4.04 -21.80
N ARG A 300 20.80 -3.98 -22.10
CA ARG A 300 21.75 -5.05 -21.78
C ARG A 300 21.89 -5.27 -20.28
N LYS A 301 21.93 -4.19 -19.48
CA LYS A 301 21.99 -4.28 -18.01
C LYS A 301 20.75 -4.93 -17.41
N VAL A 302 19.55 -4.58 -17.91
CA VAL A 302 18.31 -5.23 -17.46
C VAL A 302 18.31 -6.72 -17.81
N ARG A 303 18.82 -7.10 -18.99
CA ARG A 303 18.98 -8.51 -19.36
C ARG A 303 19.99 -9.25 -18.49
N GLU A 304 21.12 -8.62 -18.19
CA GLU A 304 22.12 -9.16 -17.27
C GLU A 304 21.52 -9.41 -15.88
N LEU A 305 20.79 -8.42 -15.34
CA LEU A 305 20.08 -8.54 -14.06
C LEU A 305 19.08 -9.69 -14.06
N ALA A 306 18.26 -9.83 -15.12
CA ALA A 306 17.33 -10.95 -15.24
C ALA A 306 18.04 -12.31 -15.24
N GLY A 307 19.17 -12.44 -15.94
CA GLY A 307 20.00 -13.65 -15.92
C GLY A 307 20.59 -13.95 -14.54
N ILE A 308 21.04 -12.92 -13.81
CA ILE A 308 21.52 -13.02 -12.43
C ILE A 308 20.41 -13.52 -11.50
N CYS A 309 19.23 -12.87 -11.52
CA CYS A 309 18.09 -13.24 -10.69
C CYS A 309 17.63 -14.68 -10.95
N HIS A 310 17.54 -15.08 -12.22
CA HIS A 310 17.18 -16.46 -12.59
C HIS A 310 18.15 -17.50 -12.02
N ARG A 311 19.46 -17.29 -12.24
CA ARG A 311 20.51 -18.20 -11.76
C ARG A 311 20.55 -18.30 -10.24
N ILE A 312 20.26 -17.21 -9.54
CA ILE A 312 20.21 -17.18 -8.07
C ILE A 312 18.86 -17.70 -7.56
N GLY A 313 17.81 -17.76 -8.38
CA GLY A 313 16.45 -18.07 -7.94
C GLY A 313 15.86 -16.95 -7.08
N PHE A 314 16.07 -15.70 -7.48
CA PHE A 314 15.50 -14.51 -6.85
C PHE A 314 14.34 -13.96 -7.70
N PRO A 315 13.18 -13.60 -7.11
CA PRO A 315 12.04 -13.10 -7.88
C PRO A 315 12.32 -11.73 -8.52
N LEU A 316 12.15 -11.65 -9.84
CA LEU A 316 12.24 -10.41 -10.60
C LEU A 316 10.97 -10.20 -11.42
N ALA A 317 10.29 -9.08 -11.18
CA ALA A 317 9.24 -8.56 -12.02
C ALA A 317 9.81 -7.58 -13.05
N ILE A 318 9.33 -7.63 -14.29
CA ILE A 318 9.65 -6.64 -15.32
C ILE A 318 8.37 -5.87 -15.65
N GLU A 319 8.37 -4.56 -15.40
CA GLU A 319 7.32 -3.67 -15.89
C GLU A 319 7.74 -3.07 -17.23
N ALA A 320 7.05 -3.49 -18.29
CA ALA A 320 7.33 -3.08 -19.65
C ALA A 320 6.37 -1.97 -20.10
N HIS A 321 6.88 -0.79 -20.47
CA HIS A 321 6.07 0.31 -21.00
C HIS A 321 6.27 0.38 -22.51
N CYS A 322 5.39 -0.19 -23.34
CA CYS A 322 5.60 -0.32 -24.78
C CYS A 322 5.57 1.04 -25.53
N MET A 323 6.64 1.82 -25.42
CA MET A 323 6.69 3.18 -25.94
C MET A 323 7.30 3.25 -27.34
N GLY A 324 6.68 4.03 -28.25
CA GLY A 324 7.33 4.50 -29.49
C GLY A 324 7.34 3.53 -30.67
N GLY A 325 6.34 2.66 -30.86
CA GLY A 325 6.19 1.88 -32.10
C GLY A 325 5.07 0.83 -32.11
N ILE A 326 4.67 0.40 -33.31
CA ILE A 326 3.72 -0.72 -33.51
C ILE A 326 4.36 -2.02 -33.01
N ARG A 327 3.61 -2.77 -32.19
CA ARG A 327 4.01 -4.09 -31.67
C ARG A 327 4.21 -5.08 -32.83
N THR A 328 5.43 -5.55 -33.03
CA THR A 328 5.70 -6.79 -33.79
C THR A 328 5.20 -8.01 -33.01
N ASP A 329 4.93 -9.13 -33.68
CA ASP A 329 4.56 -10.40 -33.02
C ASP A 329 5.61 -10.89 -32.02
N ALA A 330 6.89 -10.64 -32.30
CA ALA A 330 8.00 -10.94 -31.40
C ALA A 330 7.97 -10.07 -30.13
N GLU A 331 7.55 -8.81 -30.24
CA GLU A 331 7.40 -7.87 -29.11
C GLU A 331 6.15 -8.15 -28.25
N ARG A 332 5.23 -9.04 -28.67
CA ARG A 332 4.05 -9.43 -27.88
C ARG A 332 4.35 -10.45 -26.77
N SER A 333 5.56 -11.01 -26.73
CA SER A 333 5.90 -12.06 -25.78
C SER A 333 7.16 -11.73 -25.00
N ALA A 334 6.97 -11.13 -23.83
CA ALA A 334 7.96 -11.09 -22.77
C ALA A 334 8.66 -12.44 -22.52
N ARG A 335 7.87 -13.51 -22.65
CA ARG A 335 8.30 -14.91 -22.47
C ARG A 335 9.23 -15.39 -23.59
N ALA A 336 9.15 -14.82 -24.79
CA ALA A 336 10.10 -15.10 -25.87
C ALA A 336 11.48 -14.46 -25.63
N TYR A 337 11.51 -13.27 -25.03
CA TYR A 337 12.76 -12.54 -24.75
C TYR A 337 13.44 -12.94 -23.45
N PHE A 338 12.68 -13.12 -22.37
CA PHE A 338 13.20 -13.46 -21.06
C PHE A 338 13.01 -14.94 -20.70
N GLY A 339 12.30 -15.76 -21.50
CA GLY A 339 12.16 -17.19 -21.22
C GLY A 339 11.58 -17.46 -19.82
N LYS A 340 12.24 -18.33 -19.05
CA LYS A 340 11.96 -18.60 -17.62
C LYS A 340 12.73 -17.67 -16.65
N THR A 341 13.45 -16.67 -17.17
CA THR A 341 14.38 -15.84 -16.38
C THR A 341 13.72 -14.72 -15.59
N ALA A 342 12.56 -14.23 -16.05
CA ALA A 342 11.72 -13.31 -15.30
C ALA A 342 10.57 -14.06 -14.63
N THR A 343 10.24 -13.70 -13.39
CA THR A 343 9.16 -14.32 -12.61
C THR A 343 7.80 -13.83 -13.07
N CYS A 344 7.70 -12.55 -13.45
CA CYS A 344 6.50 -11.94 -14.01
C CYS A 344 6.91 -10.81 -14.95
N VAL A 345 6.18 -10.65 -16.07
CA VAL A 345 6.31 -9.47 -16.93
C VAL A 345 4.93 -8.85 -17.08
N LYS A 346 4.81 -7.60 -16.64
CA LYS A 346 3.58 -6.82 -16.72
C LYS A 346 3.79 -5.72 -17.74
N GLU A 347 2.98 -5.72 -18.78
CA GLU A 347 3.05 -4.70 -19.82
C GLU A 347 2.02 -3.60 -19.53
N LEU A 348 2.49 -2.36 -19.47
CA LEU A 348 1.70 -1.15 -19.41
C LEU A 348 1.62 -0.56 -20.82
N THR A 349 0.39 -0.39 -21.32
CA THR A 349 0.14 0.08 -22.69
C THR A 349 0.24 1.59 -22.83
N SER A 350 0.22 2.33 -21.72
CA SER A 350 0.07 3.78 -21.71
C SER A 350 0.91 4.43 -20.63
N MET A 351 1.45 5.61 -20.93
CA MET A 351 2.07 6.49 -19.93
C MET A 351 1.12 7.64 -19.59
N LEU A 352 1.13 8.06 -18.33
CA LEU A 352 0.42 9.28 -17.97
C LEU A 352 1.21 10.49 -18.50
N GLY A 353 0.54 11.37 -19.25
CA GLY A 353 1.13 12.60 -19.81
C GLY A 353 1.44 13.65 -18.74
N LEU A 354 2.44 13.38 -17.90
CA LEU A 354 2.97 14.27 -16.87
C LEU A 354 4.50 14.30 -16.93
N GLY A 355 5.11 15.41 -16.52
CA GLY A 355 6.56 15.55 -16.50
C GLY A 355 7.15 15.42 -17.91
N ASN A 356 8.25 14.67 -18.07
CA ASN A 356 8.90 14.55 -19.38
C ASN A 356 7.99 13.89 -20.43
N ALA A 357 7.04 13.05 -20.00
CA ALA A 357 6.13 12.35 -20.92
C ALA A 357 5.25 13.32 -21.72
N VAL A 358 4.97 14.52 -21.19
CA VAL A 358 4.21 15.59 -21.89
C VAL A 358 4.88 15.95 -23.21
N GLN A 359 6.21 16.07 -23.22
CA GLN A 359 6.98 16.56 -24.37
C GLN A 359 7.12 15.52 -25.49
N MET A 360 6.87 14.25 -25.18
CA MET A 360 7.21 13.14 -26.07
C MET A 360 6.01 12.57 -26.81
N ASN A 361 4.79 12.97 -26.43
CA ASN A 361 3.53 12.56 -27.05
C ASN A 361 3.49 11.05 -27.35
N PHE A 362 3.81 10.22 -26.34
CA PHE A 362 3.76 8.77 -26.45
C PHE A 362 2.29 8.34 -26.57
N GLY A 363 1.74 8.38 -27.78
CA GLY A 363 0.34 8.01 -28.02
C GLY A 363 0.08 6.56 -27.61
N ASP A 364 -1.03 6.35 -26.91
CA ASP A 364 -1.49 5.02 -26.52
C ASP A 364 -1.91 4.22 -27.77
N VAL A 365 -1.53 2.94 -27.83
CA VAL A 365 -1.89 2.07 -28.96
C VAL A 365 -3.25 1.41 -28.72
N GLN A 366 -3.82 1.43 -27.49
CA GLN A 366 -5.02 0.61 -27.18
C GLN A 366 -5.93 1.12 -26.05
N THR A 367 -6.41 2.36 -26.08
CA THR A 367 -7.55 2.75 -25.22
C THR A 367 -8.89 2.67 -25.95
N LEU A 368 -9.70 1.66 -25.58
CA LEU A 368 -11.14 1.59 -25.86
C LEU A 368 -11.96 2.59 -25.00
N VAL A 369 -11.30 3.42 -24.19
CA VAL A 369 -11.93 4.38 -23.29
C VAL A 369 -11.87 5.78 -23.93
N PRO A 370 -13.01 6.49 -24.04
CA PRO A 370 -13.01 7.86 -24.56
C PRO A 370 -12.15 8.78 -23.68
N PRO A 371 -11.41 9.74 -24.28
CA PRO A 371 -10.65 10.72 -23.52
C PRO A 371 -11.52 11.51 -22.54
N THR A 372 -10.96 11.87 -21.39
CA THR A 372 -11.61 12.72 -20.40
C THR A 372 -11.44 14.19 -20.78
N LEU A 373 -12.53 14.89 -21.03
CA LEU A 373 -12.52 16.34 -21.30
C LEU A 373 -12.28 17.14 -20.00
N ILE A 374 -11.66 18.31 -20.11
CA ILE A 374 -11.69 19.31 -19.02
C ILE A 374 -13.15 19.65 -18.69
N GLY A 375 -13.51 19.63 -17.41
CA GLY A 375 -14.92 19.76 -16.99
C GLY A 375 -15.70 18.44 -17.02
N GLY A 376 -15.07 17.35 -17.47
CA GLY A 376 -15.69 16.05 -17.63
C GLY A 376 -15.76 15.23 -16.35
N LEU A 377 -14.98 15.54 -15.31
CA LEU A 377 -14.96 14.77 -14.07
C LEU A 377 -16.07 15.21 -13.12
N SER A 378 -16.74 14.25 -12.49
CA SER A 378 -17.72 14.54 -11.43
C SER A 378 -17.80 13.41 -10.43
N SER A 379 -18.00 13.73 -9.14
CA SER A 379 -18.21 12.71 -8.09
C SER A 379 -19.45 11.84 -8.34
N SER A 380 -20.37 12.32 -9.17
CA SER A 380 -21.61 11.64 -9.55
C SER A 380 -21.46 10.63 -10.70
N LYS A 381 -20.34 10.65 -11.44
CA LYS A 381 -20.13 9.80 -12.62
C LYS A 381 -19.56 8.42 -12.26
N PRO A 382 -19.82 7.39 -13.09
CA PRO A 382 -19.31 6.04 -12.87
C PRO A 382 -17.79 5.93 -13.07
N ASN A 383 -17.23 4.78 -12.68
CA ASN A 383 -15.79 4.48 -12.66
C ASN A 383 -15.06 4.93 -13.95
N GLY A 384 -13.99 5.72 -13.77
CA GLY A 384 -13.20 6.27 -14.87
C GLY A 384 -13.51 7.73 -15.20
N ASP A 385 -14.73 8.19 -14.91
CA ASP A 385 -15.15 9.58 -15.16
C ASP A 385 -15.40 10.37 -13.86
N GLY A 386 -15.08 9.76 -12.72
CA GLY A 386 -15.18 10.37 -11.39
C GLY A 386 -13.83 10.64 -10.71
N TRP A 387 -13.87 11.36 -9.58
CA TRP A 387 -12.67 11.71 -8.82
C TRP A 387 -11.99 10.51 -8.18
N CYS A 388 -10.67 10.58 -8.03
CA CYS A 388 -9.90 9.55 -7.36
C CYS A 388 -10.25 9.51 -5.87
N LYS A 389 -10.97 8.46 -5.44
CA LYS A 389 -11.28 8.23 -4.02
C LYS A 389 -10.04 7.99 -3.16
N GLY A 390 -8.87 7.77 -3.75
CA GLY A 390 -7.63 7.58 -3.01
C GLY A 390 -7.25 8.80 -2.15
N PHE A 391 -7.71 10.01 -2.45
CA PHE A 391 -7.44 11.19 -1.63
C PHE A 391 -8.32 11.29 -0.38
N THR A 392 -9.49 10.63 -0.38
CA THR A 392 -10.40 10.55 0.78
C THR A 392 -10.42 9.18 1.46
N ARG A 393 -9.90 8.16 0.78
CA ARG A 393 -9.79 6.76 1.25
C ARG A 393 -8.44 6.18 0.78
N PRO A 394 -7.31 6.69 1.29
CA PRO A 394 -5.99 6.26 0.84
C PRO A 394 -5.72 4.82 1.26
N SER A 395 -5.40 3.94 0.31
CA SER A 395 -4.86 2.61 0.60
C SER A 395 -3.35 2.62 0.80
N VAL A 396 -2.66 3.52 0.13
CA VAL A 396 -1.21 3.67 0.20
C VAL A 396 -0.83 5.05 0.69
N VAL A 397 0.24 5.11 1.48
CA VAL A 397 0.91 6.36 1.84
C VAL A 397 2.24 6.47 1.13
N HIS A 398 2.50 7.60 0.49
CA HIS A 398 3.77 7.91 -0.15
C HIS A 398 4.60 8.82 0.74
N ILE A 399 5.84 8.41 1.05
CA ILE A 399 6.86 9.26 1.69
C ILE A 399 7.79 9.79 0.60
N ARG A 400 7.80 11.11 0.41
CA ARG A 400 8.62 11.78 -0.60
C ARG A 400 10.05 12.01 -0.10
N PRO A 401 11.03 12.22 -1.00
CA PRO A 401 12.39 12.60 -0.60
C PRO A 401 12.45 13.93 0.17
N THR A 402 11.47 14.82 -0.05
CA THR A 402 11.32 16.14 0.58
C THR A 402 10.66 16.09 1.97
N GLY A 403 10.30 14.90 2.44
CA GLY A 403 9.55 14.71 3.68
C GLY A 403 8.04 14.88 3.54
N ASN A 404 7.52 15.33 2.40
CA ASN A 404 6.08 15.33 2.14
C ASN A 404 5.51 13.91 2.26
N VAL A 405 4.29 13.81 2.78
CA VAL A 405 3.53 12.57 2.91
C VAL A 405 2.21 12.73 2.20
N GLY A 406 1.87 11.84 1.28
CA GLY A 406 0.63 11.86 0.49
C GLY A 406 0.16 10.47 0.10
N ASN A 407 -0.64 10.34 -0.96
CA ASN A 407 -1.27 9.07 -1.37
C ASN A 407 -1.06 8.69 -2.84
N CYS A 408 -0.65 9.61 -3.71
CA CYS A 408 -0.62 9.36 -5.15
C CYS A 408 0.78 9.60 -5.71
N LEU A 409 1.37 8.59 -6.34
CA LEU A 409 2.68 8.69 -6.99
C LEU A 409 2.82 9.92 -7.90
N TYR A 410 1.76 10.27 -8.65
CA TYR A 410 1.75 11.36 -9.63
C TYR A 410 1.58 12.77 -9.04
N ALA A 411 1.26 12.88 -7.75
CA ALA A 411 1.15 14.15 -7.02
C ALA A 411 2.51 14.70 -6.53
N TYR A 412 3.61 14.24 -7.10
CA TYR A 412 4.98 14.44 -6.61
C TYR A 412 5.49 15.89 -6.58
N THR A 413 4.84 16.82 -7.26
CA THR A 413 5.18 18.26 -7.26
C THR A 413 4.25 19.09 -6.40
N LEU A 414 3.27 18.48 -5.73
CA LEU A 414 2.35 19.24 -4.90
C LEU A 414 3.14 19.95 -3.79
N PRO A 415 2.94 21.27 -3.63
CA PRO A 415 3.65 22.01 -2.59
C PRO A 415 3.12 21.67 -1.18
N GLU A 416 1.98 20.97 -1.10
CA GLU A 416 1.34 20.47 0.11
C GLU A 416 0.57 19.18 -0.21
N GLU A 417 0.74 18.15 0.62
CA GLU A 417 0.00 16.88 0.52
C GLU A 417 -0.79 16.66 1.83
N PHE A 418 -0.66 15.50 2.48
CA PHE A 418 -1.28 15.27 3.78
C PHE A 418 -0.47 15.82 4.95
N GLY A 419 0.84 15.99 4.79
CA GLY A 419 1.71 16.57 5.81
C GLY A 419 3.19 16.49 5.43
N ASN A 420 4.07 16.86 6.35
CA ASN A 420 5.53 16.80 6.13
C ASN A 420 6.29 16.31 7.37
N LEU A 421 7.18 15.32 7.19
CA LEU A 421 7.96 14.67 8.25
C LEU A 421 9.04 15.57 8.90
N HIS A 422 9.34 16.73 8.31
CA HIS A 422 10.21 17.72 8.93
C HIS A 422 9.51 18.53 10.03
N SER A 423 8.18 18.65 9.99
CA SER A 423 7.38 19.44 10.93
C SER A 423 6.41 18.61 11.77
N GLN A 424 6.09 17.39 11.33
CA GLN A 424 5.09 16.54 11.97
C GLN A 424 5.61 15.10 12.08
N GLN A 425 5.14 14.39 13.10
CA GLN A 425 5.31 12.94 13.20
C GLN A 425 4.32 12.23 12.25
N MET A 426 4.67 11.06 11.73
CA MET A 426 3.82 10.31 10.77
C MET A 426 2.40 10.12 11.31
N GLU A 427 2.25 9.80 12.59
CA GLU A 427 0.96 9.56 13.23
C GLU A 427 0.08 10.81 13.24
N GLY A 428 0.68 11.99 13.46
CA GLY A 428 -0.02 13.26 13.40
C GLY A 428 -0.50 13.56 11.98
N ILE A 429 0.29 13.20 10.97
CA ILE A 429 -0.09 13.33 9.56
C ILE A 429 -1.27 12.41 9.25
N ILE A 430 -1.14 11.10 9.55
CA ILE A 430 -2.15 10.09 9.20
C ILE A 430 -3.48 10.33 9.90
N ASN A 431 -3.46 10.65 11.21
CA ASN A 431 -4.69 10.95 11.96
C ASN A 431 -5.31 12.30 11.58
N GLY A 432 -4.56 13.16 10.89
CA GLY A 432 -4.97 14.48 10.46
C GLY A 432 -5.41 14.57 9.00
N ILE A 433 -5.38 13.46 8.23
CA ILE A 433 -5.64 13.47 6.77
C ILE A 433 -6.93 14.22 6.43
N GLN A 434 -8.02 13.97 7.15
CA GLN A 434 -9.33 14.59 6.92
C GLN A 434 -9.35 16.11 7.13
N ASN A 435 -8.37 16.65 7.86
CA ASN A 435 -8.22 18.08 8.11
C ASN A 435 -7.34 18.78 7.07
N THR A 436 -6.75 18.02 6.14
CA THR A 436 -5.83 18.56 5.13
C THR A 436 -6.60 19.24 4.02
N ARG A 437 -6.01 20.29 3.43
CA ARG A 437 -6.58 20.98 2.26
C ARG A 437 -6.86 20.00 1.14
N VAL A 438 -5.91 19.10 0.86
CA VAL A 438 -6.04 18.08 -0.19
C VAL A 438 -7.26 17.22 0.04
N TYR A 439 -7.45 16.65 1.23
CA TYR A 439 -8.62 15.84 1.53
C TYR A 439 -9.92 16.62 1.35
N GLN A 440 -10.01 17.80 1.98
CA GLN A 440 -11.23 18.59 2.00
C GLN A 440 -11.65 19.03 0.59
N MET A 441 -10.69 19.31 -0.31
CA MET A 441 -11.01 19.64 -1.70
C MET A 441 -11.80 18.56 -2.43
N PHE A 442 -11.54 17.28 -2.12
CA PHE A 442 -12.28 16.15 -2.68
C PHE A 442 -13.57 15.89 -1.94
N ASP A 443 -13.57 16.04 -0.60
CA ASP A 443 -14.72 15.76 0.24
C ASP A 443 -15.86 16.77 0.05
N ASP A 444 -15.55 18.06 -0.02
CA ASP A 444 -16.54 19.13 -0.18
C ASP A 444 -16.86 19.50 -1.65
N GLY A 445 -16.22 18.82 -2.60
CA GLY A 445 -16.45 18.99 -4.04
C GLY A 445 -15.78 20.23 -4.66
N ARG A 446 -14.93 20.98 -3.93
CA ARG A 446 -14.12 22.08 -4.52
C ARG A 446 -13.34 21.65 -5.75
N ILE A 447 -12.81 20.42 -5.77
CA ILE A 447 -12.05 19.88 -6.89
C ILE A 447 -12.85 19.91 -8.21
N GLU A 448 -14.18 19.73 -8.14
CA GLU A 448 -15.07 19.76 -9.32
C GLU A 448 -15.20 21.17 -9.89
N ARG A 449 -15.12 22.20 -9.06
CA ARG A 449 -15.11 23.59 -9.52
C ARG A 449 -13.77 23.95 -10.17
N TYR A 450 -12.66 23.50 -9.58
CA TYR A 450 -11.32 23.86 -10.03
C TYR A 450 -10.97 23.37 -11.43
N GLN A 451 -11.52 22.24 -11.88
CA GLN A 451 -11.24 21.77 -13.25
C GLN A 451 -11.72 22.77 -14.31
N HIS A 452 -12.79 23.51 -14.04
CA HIS A 452 -13.35 24.50 -14.98
C HIS A 452 -12.55 25.80 -15.03
N GLU A 453 -11.57 25.95 -14.15
CA GLU A 453 -10.66 27.09 -14.12
C GLU A 453 -9.29 26.79 -14.76
N LEU A 454 -9.08 25.55 -15.21
CA LEU A 454 -7.88 25.18 -15.95
C LEU A 454 -7.86 25.87 -17.32
N ASP A 455 -6.74 26.51 -17.65
CA ASP A 455 -6.57 27.25 -18.88
C ASP A 455 -6.32 26.32 -20.07
N MET A 456 -7.30 26.21 -20.95
CA MET A 456 -7.23 25.39 -22.17
C MET A 456 -6.24 25.92 -23.23
N SER A 457 -5.68 27.12 -23.05
CA SER A 457 -4.55 27.60 -23.86
C SER A 457 -3.21 27.03 -23.39
N ILE A 458 -3.17 26.43 -22.19
CA ILE A 458 -1.98 25.87 -21.55
C ILE A 458 -2.04 24.35 -21.53
N PHE A 459 -3.18 23.80 -21.11
CA PHE A 459 -3.41 22.38 -20.96
C PHE A 459 -4.23 21.82 -22.13
N PRO A 460 -4.05 20.53 -22.48
CA PRO A 460 -4.83 19.93 -23.55
C PRO A 460 -6.32 19.89 -23.17
N GLN A 461 -7.19 20.04 -24.17
CA GLN A 461 -8.65 20.00 -23.98
C GLN A 461 -9.16 18.64 -23.48
N SER A 462 -8.40 17.58 -23.74
CA SER A 462 -8.71 16.22 -23.32
C SER A 462 -7.46 15.48 -22.82
N PHE A 463 -7.71 14.51 -21.94
CA PHE A 463 -6.69 13.66 -21.35
C PHE A 463 -7.00 12.20 -21.66
N GLU A 464 -5.99 11.43 -22.05
CA GLU A 464 -6.16 9.99 -22.34
C GLU A 464 -6.62 9.20 -21.10
N ARG A 465 -6.21 9.64 -19.92
CA ARG A 465 -6.58 9.05 -18.63
C ARG A 465 -7.09 10.13 -17.68
N PRO A 466 -8.14 9.85 -16.89
CA PRO A 466 -8.69 10.80 -15.92
C PRO A 466 -7.64 11.24 -14.88
N CYS A 467 -6.68 10.38 -14.53
CA CYS A 467 -5.64 10.68 -13.56
C CYS A 467 -4.84 11.94 -13.91
N GLY A 468 -4.60 12.22 -15.19
CA GLY A 468 -3.85 13.41 -15.60
C GLY A 468 -4.61 14.68 -15.21
N LEU A 469 -5.89 14.73 -15.57
CA LEU A 469 -6.78 15.83 -15.22
C LEU A 469 -6.97 15.96 -13.70
N VAL A 470 -7.14 14.84 -12.97
CA VAL A 470 -7.26 14.85 -11.50
C VAL A 470 -6.04 15.50 -10.86
N ILE A 471 -4.84 15.11 -11.29
CA ILE A 471 -3.59 15.60 -10.70
C ILE A 471 -3.33 17.06 -11.03
N LEU A 472 -3.59 17.50 -12.26
CA LEU A 472 -3.47 18.92 -12.63
C LEU A 472 -4.49 19.78 -11.90
N THR A 473 -5.74 19.31 -11.78
CA THR A 473 -6.80 20.02 -11.04
C THR A 473 -6.45 20.15 -9.55
N LEU A 474 -5.92 19.09 -8.96
CA LEU A 474 -5.46 19.10 -7.57
C LEU A 474 -4.31 20.08 -7.36
N ALA A 475 -3.29 20.01 -8.23
CA ALA A 475 -2.15 20.93 -8.16
C ALA A 475 -2.59 22.38 -8.30
N TYR A 476 -3.47 22.65 -9.26
CA TYR A 476 -4.06 23.97 -9.46
C TYR A 476 -4.80 24.45 -8.21
N GLY A 477 -5.70 23.64 -7.65
CA GLY A 477 -6.47 23.98 -6.46
C GLY A 477 -5.56 24.31 -5.26
N VAL A 478 -4.58 23.44 -4.97
CA VAL A 478 -3.64 23.62 -3.85
C VAL A 478 -2.81 24.90 -4.02
N ILE A 479 -2.25 25.12 -5.22
CA ILE A 479 -1.42 26.29 -5.50
C ILE A 479 -2.27 27.57 -5.44
N LYS A 480 -3.45 27.56 -6.06
CA LYS A 480 -4.37 28.71 -6.06
C LYS A 480 -4.77 29.11 -4.65
N GLU A 481 -5.22 28.18 -3.81
CA GLU A 481 -5.62 28.51 -2.42
C GLU A 481 -4.47 29.11 -1.62
N ARG A 482 -3.26 28.55 -1.75
CA ARG A 482 -2.06 29.10 -1.09
C ARG A 482 -1.69 30.48 -1.61
N MET A 483 -1.86 30.74 -2.90
CA MET A 483 -1.65 32.07 -3.48
C MET A 483 -2.67 33.08 -2.93
N VAL A 484 -3.94 32.69 -2.81
CA VAL A 484 -5.00 33.52 -2.21
C VAL A 484 -4.68 33.84 -0.75
N GLU A 485 -4.28 32.85 0.04
CA GLU A 485 -3.89 33.04 1.45
C GLU A 485 -2.69 33.99 1.63
N ARG A 486 -1.78 34.01 0.65
CA ARG A 486 -0.61 34.89 0.63
C ARG A 486 -0.89 36.27 0.03
N GLY A 487 -2.12 36.54 -0.42
CA GLY A 487 -2.49 37.80 -1.06
C GLY A 487 -1.79 38.02 -2.41
N VAL A 488 -1.52 36.96 -3.17
CA VAL A 488 -0.91 37.06 -4.50
C VAL A 488 -1.93 37.58 -5.51
N ASP A 489 -1.58 38.62 -6.26
CA ASP A 489 -2.42 39.15 -7.34
C ASP A 489 -2.64 38.13 -8.47
N ASN A 490 -3.87 38.08 -8.98
CA ASN A 490 -4.30 37.20 -10.06
C ASN A 490 -3.93 35.70 -9.84
N PRO A 491 -4.41 35.09 -8.75
CA PRO A 491 -4.01 33.74 -8.34
C PRO A 491 -4.45 32.66 -9.34
N THR A 492 -5.55 32.86 -10.08
CA THR A 492 -6.03 31.94 -11.12
C THR A 492 -5.04 31.81 -12.28
N GLN A 493 -4.57 32.92 -12.85
CA GLN A 493 -3.60 32.87 -13.94
C GLN A 493 -2.27 32.27 -13.45
N ARG A 494 -1.75 32.76 -12.32
CA ARG A 494 -0.45 32.32 -11.80
C ARG A 494 -0.44 30.85 -11.39
N ALA A 495 -1.54 30.33 -10.83
CA ALA A 495 -1.64 28.91 -10.50
C ALA A 495 -1.60 28.03 -11.76
N ASN A 496 -2.30 28.42 -12.84
CA ASN A 496 -2.22 27.71 -14.12
C ASN A 496 -0.78 27.70 -14.67
N GLU A 497 -0.09 28.84 -14.64
CA GLU A 497 1.31 28.96 -15.09
C GLU A 497 2.27 28.11 -14.25
N GLU A 498 2.11 28.12 -12.92
CA GLU A 498 2.95 27.34 -12.01
C GLU A 498 2.73 25.82 -12.17
N VAL A 499 1.47 25.37 -12.30
CA VAL A 499 1.16 23.97 -12.58
C VAL A 499 1.77 23.53 -13.91
N ALA A 500 1.69 24.37 -14.94
CA ALA A 500 2.27 24.07 -16.24
C ALA A 500 3.80 23.90 -16.16
N LEU A 501 4.48 24.75 -15.39
CA LEU A 501 5.91 24.64 -15.14
C LEU A 501 6.25 23.36 -14.36
N LEU A 502 5.54 23.07 -13.28
CA LEU A 502 5.78 21.90 -12.42
C LEU A 502 5.61 20.57 -13.16
N TYR A 503 4.64 20.50 -14.08
CA TYR A 503 4.32 19.30 -14.85
C TYR A 503 4.84 19.30 -16.29
N LYS A 504 5.64 20.30 -16.68
CA LYS A 504 6.30 20.44 -18.00
C LYS A 504 5.35 20.55 -19.21
N PHE A 505 4.26 21.28 -19.05
CA PHE A 505 3.39 21.71 -20.16
C PHE A 505 3.90 22.99 -20.86
N ARG A 506 4.94 23.64 -20.31
CA ARG A 506 5.62 24.81 -20.88
C ARG A 506 7.13 24.67 -20.79
#